data_AF-A0A7X9A250-F1
#
_entry.id   AF-A0A7X9A250-F1
#
_cell.length_a   1.000
_cell.length_b   1.000
_cell.length_c   1.000
_cell.angle_alpha   90.00
_cell.angle_beta   90.00
_cell.angle_gamma   90.00
#
_symmetry.space_group_name_H-M   'P 1'
#
loop_
_entity.id
_entity.type
_entity.pdbx_description
1 polymer ?
#
loop_
_entity_poly.entity_id
_entity_poly.type
_entity_poly.pdbx_seq_one_letter_code
_entity_poly.pdbx_strand_id
1 'polypeptide(L)'
;NLLHLDPDERVRTFLRADTPKDGDYLVIATRQGMVKKTELSEYSNIYRNGLIAINLREDDRLTNVRIADDHHDIILVTRNGMSIRFPESSIRPTGRNTMGVRGIRLDDDDEVIGMITTDHDDSLLVVTENGYGKRSRLEDYRPQNRSGKGLITYKVTKKTGKLVGAAQVNDESEILIINDQGIIIRIPASEIPIQGRNTSGVTLMRSRDGKVVDMSIVIDEEDDIEYDENPDQEADIDDTDSSFYDDSPSENEMDQSAYDDEL
;
A
#
# COMPACT_ATOMS: atom_id res chain seq x y z
N ASN A 1 -5.82 -20.74 0.93
CA ASN A 1 -6.43 -19.42 1.19
C ASN A 1 -5.81 -18.85 2.46
N LEU A 2 -4.93 -17.85 2.33
CA LEU A 2 -4.22 -17.23 3.46
C LEU A 2 -5.01 -16.06 4.07
N LEU A 3 -5.90 -15.44 3.30
CA LEU A 3 -6.76 -14.34 3.71
C LEU A 3 -8.22 -14.75 3.52
N HIS A 4 -9.06 -14.35 4.48
CA HIS A 4 -10.52 -14.45 4.37
C HIS A 4 -11.03 -13.18 3.69
N LEU A 5 -11.19 -13.25 2.37
CA LEU A 5 -11.72 -12.16 1.56
C LEU A 5 -13.19 -12.41 1.23
N ASP A 6 -14.01 -11.36 1.31
CA ASP A 6 -15.38 -11.41 0.82
C ASP A 6 -15.43 -11.51 -0.71
N PRO A 7 -16.57 -11.95 -1.30
CA PRO A 7 -16.76 -11.91 -2.74
C PRO A 7 -16.51 -10.49 -3.29
N ASP A 8 -15.71 -10.39 -4.34
CA ASP A 8 -15.26 -9.14 -4.99
C ASP A 8 -14.29 -8.26 -4.17
N GLU A 9 -13.91 -8.65 -2.96
CA GLU A 9 -12.84 -8.00 -2.21
C GLU A 9 -11.48 -8.30 -2.85
N ARG A 10 -10.69 -7.24 -3.06
CA ARG A 10 -9.37 -7.33 -3.67
C ARG A 10 -8.33 -6.64 -2.80
N VAL A 11 -7.19 -7.31 -2.62
CA VAL A 11 -6.06 -6.67 -1.95
C VAL A 11 -5.57 -5.49 -2.78
N ARG A 12 -5.50 -4.31 -2.16
CA ARG A 12 -5.06 -3.09 -2.84
C ARG A 12 -3.58 -2.79 -2.66
N THR A 13 -3.02 -3.18 -1.51
CA THR A 13 -1.65 -2.84 -1.13
C THR A 13 -1.17 -3.78 -0.04
N PHE A 14 0.14 -3.99 0.01
CA PHE A 14 0.84 -4.67 1.09
C PHE A 14 1.84 -3.68 1.67
N LEU A 15 1.83 -3.54 2.99
CA LEU A 15 2.74 -2.67 3.73
C LEU A 15 3.42 -3.52 4.78
N ARG A 16 4.75 -3.58 4.74
CA ARG A 16 5.53 -4.17 5.83
C ARG A 16 5.55 -3.14 6.96
N ALA A 17 4.96 -3.51 8.09
CA ALA A 17 5.04 -2.75 9.32
C ALA A 17 5.86 -3.56 10.32
N ASP A 18 7.00 -3.01 10.75
CA ASP A 18 7.66 -3.49 11.96
C ASP A 18 6.81 -3.09 13.18
N THR A 19 7.29 -3.39 14.40
CA THR A 19 6.59 -3.01 15.63
C THR A 19 6.20 -1.51 15.60
N PRO A 20 4.90 -1.16 15.68
CA PRO A 20 4.46 0.23 15.58
C PRO A 20 5.12 1.09 16.64
N LYS A 21 5.69 2.22 16.24
CA LYS A 21 6.22 3.24 17.17
C LYS A 21 5.16 4.31 17.41
N ASP A 22 5.27 4.99 18.55
CA ASP A 22 4.45 6.16 18.82
C ASP A 22 4.72 7.23 17.75
N GLY A 23 3.66 7.72 17.11
CA GLY A 23 3.76 8.66 16.00
C GLY A 23 3.82 8.02 14.61
N ASP A 24 3.79 6.68 14.50
CA ASP A 24 3.56 6.02 13.22
C ASP A 24 2.06 6.02 12.89
N TYR A 25 1.73 6.42 11.67
CA TYR A 25 0.36 6.49 11.19
C TYR A 25 0.14 5.68 9.92
N LEU A 26 -1.03 5.06 9.83
CA LEU A 26 -1.58 4.60 8.56
C LEU A 26 -2.34 5.74 7.88
N VAL A 27 -1.81 6.21 6.76
CA VAL A 27 -2.42 7.24 5.90
C VAL A 27 -3.10 6.55 4.72
N ILE A 28 -4.38 6.84 4.54
CA ILE A 28 -5.23 6.29 3.49
C ILE A 28 -5.70 7.43 2.58
N ALA A 29 -5.71 7.20 1.27
CA ALA A 29 -6.45 8.00 0.30
C ALA A 29 -7.50 7.15 -0.44
N THR A 30 -8.61 7.79 -0.81
CA THR A 30 -9.70 7.16 -1.56
C THR A 30 -9.88 7.79 -2.94
N ARG A 31 -10.58 7.07 -3.81
CA ARG A 31 -10.91 7.49 -5.19
C ARG A 31 -11.68 8.80 -5.21
N GLN A 32 -12.61 9.00 -4.27
CA GLN A 32 -13.40 10.23 -4.14
C GLN A 32 -12.66 11.38 -3.42
N GLY A 33 -11.34 11.24 -3.22
CA GLY A 33 -10.51 12.32 -2.68
C GLY A 33 -10.62 12.50 -1.17
N MET A 34 -11.05 11.47 -0.44
CA MET A 34 -10.94 11.44 1.02
C MET A 34 -9.54 11.01 1.43
N VAL A 35 -9.07 11.54 2.56
CA VAL A 35 -7.83 11.13 3.22
C VAL A 35 -8.10 10.86 4.69
N LYS A 36 -7.41 9.88 5.25
CA LYS A 36 -7.55 9.49 6.66
C LYS A 36 -6.20 9.16 7.25
N LYS A 37 -6.00 9.55 8.50
CA LYS A 37 -4.83 9.21 9.30
C LYS A 37 -5.30 8.47 10.55
N THR A 38 -4.68 7.33 10.85
CA THR A 38 -4.97 6.48 12.02
C THR A 38 -3.65 6.08 12.66
N GLU A 39 -3.55 6.12 13.98
CA GLU A 39 -2.38 5.57 14.70
C GLU A 39 -2.15 4.12 14.27
N LEU A 40 -0.90 3.75 13.95
CA LEU A 40 -0.58 2.40 13.47
C LEU A 40 -0.79 1.35 14.57
N SER A 41 -0.66 1.74 15.84
CA SER A 41 -0.93 0.90 17.01
C SER A 41 -2.37 0.37 17.09
N GLU A 42 -3.33 1.04 16.45
CA GLU A 42 -4.73 0.59 16.32
C GLU A 42 -4.88 -0.71 15.51
N TYR A 43 -3.82 -1.12 14.80
CA TYR A 43 -3.76 -2.34 13.97
C TYR A 43 -2.88 -3.44 14.58
N SER A 44 -2.43 -3.29 15.83
CA SER A 44 -1.57 -4.28 16.51
C SER A 44 -2.24 -5.65 16.74
N ASN A 45 -3.55 -5.68 16.94
CA ASN A 45 -4.31 -6.90 17.24
C ASN A 45 -5.24 -7.27 16.08
N ILE A 46 -4.74 -8.04 15.12
CA ILE A 46 -5.47 -8.42 13.90
C ILE A 46 -6.18 -9.77 14.09
N TYR A 47 -7.50 -9.78 13.92
CA TYR A 47 -8.30 -11.02 13.94
C TYR A 47 -8.20 -11.77 12.61
N ARG A 48 -8.59 -13.06 12.59
CA ARG A 48 -8.62 -13.88 11.35
C ARG A 48 -9.42 -13.25 10.21
N ASN A 49 -10.47 -12.49 10.53
CA ASN A 49 -11.35 -11.83 9.56
C ASN A 49 -10.89 -10.41 9.20
N GLY A 50 -9.70 -10.00 9.63
CA GLY A 50 -9.18 -8.65 9.42
C GLY A 50 -9.79 -7.59 10.34
N LEU A 51 -9.46 -6.33 10.05
CA LEU A 51 -9.90 -5.15 10.77
C LEU A 51 -10.45 -4.13 9.76
N ILE A 52 -11.60 -3.53 10.06
CA ILE A 52 -12.07 -2.37 9.29
C ILE A 52 -11.07 -1.24 9.51
N ALA A 53 -10.50 -0.74 8.42
CA ALA A 53 -9.51 0.34 8.42
C ALA A 53 -10.11 1.71 8.06
N ILE A 54 -11.25 1.77 7.37
CA ILE A 54 -11.95 3.00 6.95
C ILE A 54 -13.41 2.68 6.60
N ASN A 55 -14.31 3.64 6.82
CA ASN A 55 -15.66 3.57 6.26
C ASN A 55 -15.69 4.24 4.89
N LEU A 56 -15.93 3.44 3.85
CA LEU A 56 -16.06 3.94 2.49
C LEU A 56 -17.51 4.37 2.21
N ARG A 57 -17.66 5.37 1.36
CA ARG A 57 -18.95 5.71 0.76
C ARG A 57 -19.26 4.72 -0.36
N GLU A 58 -20.53 4.69 -0.77
CA GLU A 58 -20.94 4.01 -1.98
C GLU A 58 -20.10 4.49 -3.18
N ASP A 59 -19.68 3.53 -4.01
CA ASP A 59 -18.77 3.71 -5.15
C ASP A 59 -17.40 4.32 -4.83
N ASP A 60 -17.00 4.42 -3.56
CA ASP A 60 -15.64 4.80 -3.20
C ASP A 60 -14.76 3.55 -3.02
N ARG A 61 -13.45 3.73 -3.19
CA ARG A 61 -12.47 2.66 -2.99
C ARG A 61 -11.13 3.23 -2.57
N LEU A 62 -10.33 2.41 -1.90
CA LEU A 62 -8.95 2.72 -1.59
C LEU A 62 -8.16 2.92 -2.89
N THR A 63 -7.41 4.02 -2.99
CA THR A 63 -6.47 4.26 -4.09
C THR A 63 -5.06 3.92 -3.65
N ASN A 64 -4.65 4.43 -2.49
CA ASN A 64 -3.32 4.26 -1.91
C ASN A 64 -3.39 4.21 -0.39
N VAL A 65 -2.44 3.48 0.20
CA VAL A 65 -2.20 3.45 1.64
C VAL A 65 -0.70 3.53 1.87
N ARG A 66 -0.27 4.26 2.89
CA ARG A 66 1.13 4.42 3.29
C ARG A 66 1.24 4.45 4.82
N ILE A 67 2.40 4.05 5.33
CA ILE A 67 2.82 4.36 6.69
C ILE A 67 3.58 5.69 6.63
N ALA A 68 3.30 6.59 7.56
CA ALA A 68 3.94 7.91 7.64
C ALA A 68 4.05 8.37 9.11
N ASP A 69 4.77 9.45 9.37
CA ASP A 69 5.19 9.88 10.71
C ASP A 69 4.91 11.36 11.02
N ASP A 70 3.99 12.00 10.27
CA ASP A 70 3.59 13.41 10.37
C ASP A 70 4.62 14.46 9.89
N HIS A 71 5.80 14.05 9.42
CA HIS A 71 6.84 14.96 8.91
C HIS A 71 6.81 15.13 7.39
N HIS A 72 5.85 14.49 6.71
CA HIS A 72 5.75 14.46 5.27
C HIS A 72 4.69 15.43 4.73
N ASP A 73 4.87 15.84 3.46
CA ASP A 73 3.77 16.38 2.68
C ASP A 73 3.04 15.25 1.95
N ILE A 74 1.73 15.39 1.81
CA ILE A 74 0.88 14.53 0.98
C ILE A 74 0.61 15.24 -0.33
N ILE A 75 0.85 14.54 -1.45
CA ILE A 75 0.43 14.95 -2.78
C ILE A 75 -0.62 13.98 -3.29
N LEU A 76 -1.81 14.50 -3.58
CA LEU A 76 -2.85 13.75 -4.30
C LEU A 76 -2.83 14.15 -5.77
N VAL A 77 -2.95 13.16 -6.66
CA VAL A 77 -2.99 13.34 -8.11
C VAL A 77 -4.31 12.81 -8.64
N THR A 78 -4.95 13.58 -9.53
CA THR A 78 -6.24 13.21 -10.12
C THR A 78 -6.11 12.76 -11.56
N ARG A 79 -7.10 11.99 -12.00
CA ARG A 79 -7.23 11.44 -13.35
C ARG A 79 -7.22 12.54 -14.42
N ASN A 80 -7.83 13.69 -14.15
CA ASN A 80 -7.90 14.83 -15.07
C ASN A 80 -6.65 15.73 -15.03
N GLY A 81 -5.60 15.35 -14.31
CA GLY A 81 -4.32 16.07 -14.34
C GLY A 81 -4.23 17.23 -13.35
N MET A 82 -5.00 17.17 -12.25
CA MET A 82 -4.86 18.08 -11.10
C MET A 82 -4.02 17.44 -10.00
N SER A 83 -3.38 18.26 -9.17
CA SER A 83 -2.75 17.81 -7.93
C SER A 83 -2.85 18.82 -6.80
N ILE A 84 -2.94 18.33 -5.57
CA ILE A 84 -2.87 19.14 -4.36
C ILE A 84 -1.76 18.60 -3.47
N ARG A 85 -0.93 19.50 -2.92
CA ARG A 85 0.09 19.20 -1.92
C ARG A 85 -0.32 19.86 -0.62
N PHE A 86 -0.28 19.16 0.50
CA PHE A 86 -0.57 19.72 1.82
C PHE A 86 0.18 18.93 2.90
N PRO A 87 0.50 19.54 4.05
CA PRO A 87 1.20 18.85 5.12
C PRO A 87 0.33 17.75 5.73
N GLU A 88 0.90 16.59 5.98
CA GLU A 88 0.23 15.46 6.62
C GLU A 88 -0.39 15.85 7.96
N SER A 89 0.26 16.74 8.71
CA SER A 89 -0.21 17.28 10.00
C SER A 89 -1.52 18.05 9.91
N SER A 90 -1.96 18.43 8.71
CA SER A 90 -3.31 18.98 8.49
C SER A 90 -4.44 17.93 8.55
N ILE A 91 -4.09 16.64 8.61
CA ILE A 91 -5.01 15.52 8.86
C ILE A 91 -4.86 15.12 10.33
N ARG A 92 -5.96 15.23 11.09
CA ARG A 92 -5.96 14.76 12.48
C ARG A 92 -6.05 13.23 12.51
N PRO A 93 -5.29 12.55 13.38
CA PRO A 93 -5.51 11.14 13.65
C PRO A 93 -6.94 10.90 14.12
N THR A 94 -7.57 9.85 13.61
CA THR A 94 -8.89 9.39 14.02
C THR A 94 -8.87 7.87 14.13
N GLY A 95 -9.83 7.30 14.87
CA GLY A 95 -9.95 5.84 14.97
C GLY A 95 -10.23 5.15 13.63
N ARG A 96 -10.15 3.82 13.64
CA ARG A 96 -10.31 2.99 12.45
C ARG A 96 -11.67 3.15 11.75
N ASN A 97 -12.75 3.14 12.51
CA ASN A 97 -14.13 3.13 12.00
C ASN A 97 -14.66 4.55 11.65
N THR A 98 -13.90 5.31 10.87
CA THR A 98 -14.27 6.66 10.42
C THR A 98 -14.05 6.81 8.91
N MET A 99 -14.67 7.82 8.29
CA MET A 99 -14.57 8.07 6.84
C MET A 99 -13.34 8.91 6.44
N GLY A 100 -12.65 9.51 7.41
CA GLY A 100 -11.63 10.53 7.14
C GLY A 100 -12.21 11.89 6.72
N VAL A 101 -11.35 12.73 6.15
CA VAL A 101 -11.62 14.11 5.78
C VAL A 101 -11.27 14.35 4.31
N ARG A 102 -11.85 15.37 3.68
CA ARG A 102 -11.60 15.65 2.26
C ARG A 102 -10.14 16.07 2.02
N GLY A 103 -9.38 15.32 1.23
CA GLY A 103 -8.03 15.66 0.79
C GLY A 103 -8.03 16.69 -0.34
N ILE A 104 -8.80 16.41 -1.39
CA ILE A 104 -8.95 17.27 -2.58
C ILE A 104 -10.43 17.43 -2.93
N ARG A 105 -10.82 18.59 -3.48
CA ARG A 105 -12.13 18.77 -4.10
C ARG A 105 -12.01 18.39 -5.58
N LEU A 106 -12.72 17.33 -5.95
CA LEU A 106 -12.81 16.84 -7.33
C LEU A 106 -13.94 17.57 -8.08
N ASP A 107 -13.80 17.65 -9.39
CA ASP A 107 -14.92 17.91 -10.30
C ASP A 107 -15.64 16.57 -10.59
N ASP A 108 -16.87 16.60 -11.12
CA ASP A 108 -17.78 15.44 -11.16
C ASP A 108 -17.24 14.23 -11.95
N ASP A 109 -16.38 14.44 -12.96
CA ASP A 109 -15.81 13.40 -13.81
C ASP A 109 -14.33 13.07 -13.49
N ASP A 110 -13.87 13.48 -12.30
CA ASP A 110 -12.51 13.30 -11.83
C ASP A 110 -12.43 12.34 -10.64
N GLU A 111 -11.26 11.75 -10.45
CA GLU A 111 -10.98 10.84 -9.35
C GLU A 111 -9.51 10.90 -8.97
N VAL A 112 -9.18 10.59 -7.72
CA VAL A 112 -7.79 10.41 -7.31
C VAL A 112 -7.25 9.11 -7.89
N ILE A 113 -6.08 9.18 -8.52
CA ILE A 113 -5.36 8.03 -9.09
C ILE A 113 -4.06 7.73 -8.35
N GLY A 114 -3.58 8.64 -7.49
CA GLY A 114 -2.33 8.48 -6.77
C GLY A 114 -2.24 9.35 -5.53
N MET A 115 -1.56 8.82 -4.51
CA MET A 115 -1.09 9.54 -3.33
C MET A 115 0.41 9.31 -3.17
N ILE A 116 1.15 10.39 -2.97
CA ILE A 116 2.58 10.41 -2.71
C ILE A 116 2.79 11.07 -1.34
N THR A 117 3.64 10.47 -0.52
CA THR A 117 4.17 11.04 0.73
C THR A 117 5.63 11.35 0.51
N THR A 118 6.04 12.59 0.74
CA THR A 118 7.40 13.02 0.42
C THR A 118 7.94 14.04 1.42
N ASP A 119 9.23 13.92 1.71
CA ASP A 119 10.06 14.82 2.51
C ASP A 119 11.39 15.18 1.81
N HIS A 120 11.64 14.63 0.61
CA HIS A 120 12.88 14.81 -0.16
C HIS A 120 12.66 15.38 -1.57
N ASP A 121 13.76 15.80 -2.21
CA ASP A 121 13.81 16.41 -3.54
C ASP A 121 13.88 15.36 -4.67
N ASP A 122 12.77 14.66 -4.89
CA ASP A 122 12.59 13.76 -6.04
C ASP A 122 11.74 14.40 -7.16
N SER A 123 11.27 13.57 -8.08
CA SER A 123 10.33 13.96 -9.12
C SER A 123 9.04 13.15 -9.08
N LEU A 124 7.93 13.81 -9.40
CA LEU A 124 6.65 13.16 -9.63
C LEU A 124 6.56 12.71 -11.09
N LEU A 125 6.55 11.40 -11.29
CA LEU A 125 6.20 10.77 -12.56
C LEU A 125 4.69 10.68 -12.68
N VAL A 126 4.18 11.00 -13.87
CA VAL A 126 2.79 10.74 -14.26
C VAL A 126 2.73 10.09 -15.63
N VAL A 127 1.80 9.15 -15.81
CA VAL A 127 1.59 8.41 -17.07
C VAL A 127 0.10 8.48 -17.45
N THR A 128 -0.17 8.57 -18.75
CA THR A 128 -1.52 8.61 -19.33
C THR A 128 -1.94 7.32 -20.03
N GLU A 129 -3.25 7.15 -20.21
CA GLU A 129 -3.83 5.99 -20.90
C GLU A 129 -3.35 5.82 -22.36
N ASN A 130 -2.94 6.89 -23.04
CA ASN A 130 -2.40 6.79 -24.41
C ASN A 130 -0.86 6.70 -24.43
N GLY A 131 -0.23 6.37 -23.29
CA GLY A 131 1.20 6.11 -23.21
C GLY A 131 2.08 7.36 -23.24
N TYR A 132 1.59 8.50 -22.77
CA TYR A 132 2.41 9.70 -22.56
C TYR A 132 2.81 9.79 -21.09
N GLY A 133 3.96 10.38 -20.81
CA GLY A 133 4.37 10.65 -19.44
C GLY A 133 5.49 11.67 -19.34
N LYS A 134 5.74 12.11 -18.11
CA LYS A 134 6.81 13.05 -17.75
C LYS A 134 7.12 12.97 -16.27
N ARG A 135 8.30 13.47 -15.92
CA ARG A 135 8.67 13.78 -14.54
C ARG A 135 8.55 15.29 -14.32
N SER A 136 8.17 15.71 -13.12
CA SER A 136 8.22 17.11 -12.69
C SER A 136 8.79 17.15 -11.29
N ARG A 137 9.71 18.07 -10.99
CA ARG A 137 10.36 18.13 -9.68
C ARG A 137 9.33 18.37 -8.58
N LEU A 138 9.49 17.74 -7.43
CA LEU A 138 8.55 17.88 -6.32
C LEU A 138 8.52 19.31 -5.77
N GLU A 139 9.60 20.07 -5.90
CA GLU A 139 9.68 21.51 -5.58
C GLU A 139 8.70 22.37 -6.40
N ASP A 140 8.33 21.96 -7.63
CA ASP A 140 7.32 22.66 -8.46
C ASP A 140 5.90 22.53 -7.87
N TYR A 141 5.73 21.63 -6.90
CA TYR A 141 4.48 21.42 -6.18
C TYR A 141 4.51 22.22 -4.90
N ARG A 142 4.06 23.47 -4.95
CA ARG A 142 3.88 24.28 -3.74
C ARG A 142 2.80 23.71 -2.82
N PRO A 143 3.01 23.71 -1.49
CA PRO A 143 1.97 23.41 -0.52
C PRO A 143 0.73 24.32 -0.66
N GLN A 144 -0.42 23.76 -0.36
CA GLN A 144 -1.75 24.37 -0.40
C GLN A 144 -2.55 23.93 0.83
N ASN A 145 -3.66 24.60 1.10
CA ASN A 145 -4.62 24.08 2.08
C ASN A 145 -5.32 22.84 1.52
N ARG A 146 -5.40 21.78 2.34
CA ARG A 146 -6.21 20.60 2.06
C ARG A 146 -7.66 20.99 1.73
N SER A 147 -8.38 20.14 0.99
CA SER A 147 -9.73 20.37 0.49
C SER A 147 -9.86 21.47 -0.59
N GLY A 148 -8.73 21.96 -1.13
CA GLY A 148 -8.71 22.81 -2.34
C GLY A 148 -8.98 22.03 -3.63
N LYS A 149 -9.12 22.73 -4.76
CA LYS A 149 -9.19 22.10 -6.10
C LYS A 149 -7.84 21.58 -6.61
N GLY A 150 -6.74 22.00 -5.99
CA GLY A 150 -5.40 21.74 -6.49
C GLY A 150 -5.01 22.63 -7.67
N LEU A 151 -3.87 22.30 -8.27
CA LEU A 151 -3.23 22.98 -9.39
C LEU A 151 -2.87 21.97 -10.47
N ILE A 152 -2.73 22.41 -11.71
CA ILE A 152 -2.42 21.53 -12.84
C ILE A 152 -1.10 20.77 -12.59
N THR A 153 -1.12 19.45 -12.75
CA THR A 153 0.07 18.57 -12.73
C THR A 153 0.41 18.03 -14.12
N TYR A 154 -0.58 17.99 -15.01
CA TYR A 154 -0.44 17.48 -16.36
C TYR A 154 -1.46 18.14 -17.29
N LYS A 155 -1.03 18.53 -18.50
CA LYS A 155 -1.94 19.06 -19.52
C LYS A 155 -2.58 17.92 -20.31
N VAL A 156 -3.74 17.48 -19.84
CA VAL A 156 -4.57 16.46 -20.51
C VAL A 156 -5.09 17.01 -21.84
N THR A 157 -4.96 16.22 -22.90
CA THR A 157 -5.50 16.50 -24.23
C THR A 157 -6.16 15.24 -24.81
N LYS A 158 -6.96 15.39 -25.87
CA LYS A 158 -7.51 14.23 -26.60
C LYS A 158 -6.42 13.27 -27.10
N LYS A 159 -5.24 13.80 -27.44
CA LYS A 159 -4.08 13.02 -27.91
C LYS A 159 -3.46 12.20 -26.78
N THR A 160 -3.29 12.80 -25.61
CA THR A 160 -2.60 12.14 -24.48
C THR A 160 -3.52 11.23 -23.68
N GLY A 161 -4.83 11.52 -23.65
CA GLY A 161 -5.75 10.86 -22.73
C GLY A 161 -5.55 11.30 -21.28
N LYS A 162 -6.37 10.75 -20.39
CA LYS A 162 -6.35 11.00 -18.93
C LYS A 162 -5.18 10.29 -18.25
N LEU A 163 -4.80 10.73 -17.04
CA LEU A 163 -3.78 10.06 -16.22
C LEU A 163 -4.29 8.70 -15.74
N VAL A 164 -3.37 7.72 -15.69
CA VAL A 164 -3.63 6.35 -15.18
C VAL A 164 -2.79 6.03 -13.96
N GLY A 165 -1.63 6.67 -13.79
CA GLY A 165 -0.77 6.45 -12.64
C GLY A 165 0.10 7.66 -12.32
N ALA A 166 0.52 7.72 -11.06
CA ALA A 166 1.46 8.70 -10.55
C ALA A 166 2.33 8.07 -9.46
N ALA A 167 3.63 8.35 -9.49
CA ALA A 167 4.60 7.82 -8.54
C ALA A 167 5.73 8.83 -8.30
N GLN A 168 6.29 8.84 -7.10
CA GLN A 168 7.56 9.48 -6.84
C GLN A 168 8.68 8.60 -7.40
N VAL A 169 9.62 9.21 -8.12
CA VAL A 169 10.78 8.55 -8.70
C VAL A 169 12.01 9.45 -8.62
N ASN A 170 13.15 8.83 -8.47
CA ASN A 170 14.48 9.43 -8.65
C ASN A 170 15.05 9.00 -10.02
N ASP A 171 16.33 9.29 -10.30
CA ASP A 171 16.97 8.91 -11.57
C ASP A 171 17.36 7.43 -11.65
N GLU A 172 17.43 6.74 -10.51
CA GLU A 172 17.77 5.31 -10.39
C GLU A 172 16.53 4.41 -10.51
N SER A 173 15.35 4.97 -10.29
CA SER A 173 14.08 4.24 -10.37
C SER A 173 13.86 3.63 -11.76
N GLU A 174 13.31 2.43 -11.82
CA GLU A 174 12.80 1.83 -13.05
C GLU A 174 11.29 1.67 -13.00
N ILE A 175 10.64 1.81 -14.15
CA ILE A 175 9.19 1.88 -14.25
C ILE A 175 8.70 0.78 -15.19
N LEU A 176 7.76 -0.01 -14.71
CA LEU A 176 6.99 -0.94 -15.53
C LEU A 176 5.67 -0.29 -15.94
N ILE A 177 5.33 -0.38 -17.22
CA ILE A 177 4.05 0.08 -17.77
C ILE A 177 3.42 -1.08 -18.51
N ILE A 178 2.14 -1.36 -18.23
CA ILE A 178 1.35 -2.40 -18.89
C ILE A 178 0.12 -1.82 -19.58
N ASN A 179 -0.22 -2.36 -20.75
CA ASN A 179 -1.42 -1.98 -21.48
C ASN A 179 -2.51 -3.08 -21.49
N ASP A 180 -3.68 -2.74 -22.00
CA ASP A 180 -4.84 -3.62 -22.11
C ASP A 180 -4.65 -4.83 -23.05
N GLN A 181 -3.57 -4.87 -23.81
CA GLN A 181 -3.16 -6.02 -24.64
C GLN A 181 -2.13 -6.92 -23.94
N GLY A 182 -1.77 -6.61 -22.68
CA GLY A 182 -0.77 -7.36 -21.91
C GLY A 182 0.68 -7.07 -22.31
N ILE A 183 0.94 -6.02 -23.08
CA ILE A 183 2.30 -5.59 -23.41
C ILE A 183 2.88 -4.84 -22.22
N ILE A 184 4.03 -5.28 -21.75
CA ILE A 184 4.78 -4.70 -20.63
C ILE A 184 6.08 -4.09 -21.17
N ILE A 185 6.40 -2.88 -20.73
CA ILE A 185 7.70 -2.23 -20.99
C ILE A 185 8.32 -1.78 -19.68
N ARG A 186 9.65 -1.94 -19.56
CA ARG A 186 10.49 -1.38 -18.49
C ARG A 186 11.21 -0.16 -19.03
N ILE A 187 11.15 0.96 -18.31
CA ILE A 187 11.78 2.23 -18.70
C ILE A 187 12.56 2.78 -17.50
N PRO A 188 13.87 3.08 -17.63
CA PRO A 188 14.59 3.83 -16.62
C PRO A 188 13.99 5.23 -16.46
N ALA A 189 13.75 5.65 -15.22
CA ALA A 189 13.17 6.98 -14.95
C ALA A 189 14.06 8.10 -15.49
N SER A 190 15.38 7.93 -15.47
CA SER A 190 16.37 8.85 -16.04
C SER A 190 16.14 9.17 -17.53
N GLU A 191 15.55 8.25 -18.31
CA GLU A 191 15.22 8.48 -19.72
C GLU A 191 13.93 9.31 -19.91
N ILE A 192 13.10 9.42 -18.87
CA ILE A 192 11.87 10.21 -18.90
C ILE A 192 12.20 11.67 -18.58
N PRO A 193 11.87 12.61 -19.48
CA PRO A 193 12.27 14.00 -19.31
C PRO A 193 11.58 14.66 -18.12
N ILE A 194 12.37 15.45 -17.40
CA ILE A 194 11.87 16.41 -16.41
C ILE A 194 11.31 17.61 -17.18
N GLN A 195 10.04 17.92 -16.94
CA GLN A 195 9.33 19.04 -17.54
C GLN A 195 8.48 19.74 -16.49
N GLY A 196 8.13 21.01 -16.75
CA GLY A 196 7.20 21.74 -15.91
C GLY A 196 5.83 21.07 -15.82
N ARG A 197 5.08 21.40 -14.77
CA ARG A 197 3.78 20.79 -14.47
C ARG A 197 2.75 20.92 -15.59
N ASN A 198 2.60 22.09 -16.18
CA ASN A 198 1.60 22.37 -17.23
C ASN A 198 2.10 21.99 -18.64
N THR A 199 2.54 20.75 -18.80
CA THR A 199 3.02 20.17 -20.06
C THR A 199 2.38 18.81 -20.29
N SER A 200 2.50 18.29 -21.52
CA SER A 200 1.89 17.03 -21.95
C SER A 200 2.91 15.88 -22.09
N GLY A 201 4.13 16.06 -21.58
CA GLY A 201 5.15 15.01 -21.59
C GLY A 201 5.58 14.52 -22.96
N VAL A 202 6.14 13.33 -22.97
CA VAL A 202 6.62 12.61 -24.16
C VAL A 202 5.97 11.24 -24.25
N THR A 203 6.08 10.59 -25.40
CA THR A 203 5.58 9.23 -25.60
C THR A 203 6.50 8.22 -24.90
N LEU A 204 5.95 7.46 -23.97
CA LEU A 204 6.59 6.32 -23.30
C LEU A 204 6.19 4.99 -23.96
N MET A 205 4.92 4.88 -24.36
CA MET A 205 4.34 3.74 -25.07
C MET A 205 3.48 4.24 -26.23
N ARG A 206 3.54 3.60 -27.40
CA ARG A 206 2.72 4.05 -28.54
C ARG A 206 1.29 3.55 -28.39
N SER A 207 0.32 4.47 -28.47
CA SER A 207 -1.10 4.17 -28.29
C SER A 207 -1.70 3.16 -29.29
N ARG A 208 -1.05 2.92 -30.43
CA ARG A 208 -1.49 1.88 -31.39
C ARG A 208 -1.31 0.46 -30.83
N ASP A 209 -0.49 0.32 -29.78
CA ASP A 209 -0.17 -0.96 -29.15
C ASP A 209 -1.19 -1.32 -28.06
N GLY A 210 -2.14 -0.43 -27.74
CA GLY A 210 -3.14 -0.57 -26.67
C GLY A 210 -3.21 0.66 -25.77
N LYS A 211 -4.15 0.67 -24.82
CA LYS A 211 -4.20 1.70 -23.77
C LYS A 211 -3.45 1.24 -22.54
N VAL A 212 -2.63 2.12 -21.97
CA VAL A 212 -1.99 1.86 -20.66
C VAL A 212 -3.09 1.70 -19.61
N VAL A 213 -3.00 0.63 -18.84
CA VAL A 213 -3.96 0.31 -17.76
C VAL A 213 -3.34 0.44 -16.38
N ASP A 214 -2.03 0.26 -16.24
CA ASP A 214 -1.34 0.38 -14.97
C ASP A 214 0.16 0.71 -15.12
N MET A 215 0.76 1.18 -14.02
CA MET A 215 2.20 1.36 -13.89
C MET A 215 2.68 0.95 -12.50
N SER A 216 3.93 0.49 -12.42
CA SER A 216 4.60 0.21 -11.14
C SER A 216 6.04 0.71 -11.17
N ILE A 217 6.58 1.02 -10.01
CA ILE A 217 8.02 1.20 -9.82
C ILE A 217 8.62 -0.18 -9.52
N VAL A 218 9.76 -0.48 -10.13
CA VAL A 218 10.55 -1.66 -9.81
C VAL A 218 11.28 -1.39 -8.51
N ILE A 219 11.15 -2.31 -7.57
CA ILE A 219 11.92 -2.30 -6.34
C ILE A 219 13.07 -3.26 -6.62
N ASP A 220 14.29 -2.74 -6.73
CA ASP A 220 15.46 -3.59 -6.76
C ASP A 220 15.64 -4.14 -5.35
N GLU A 221 15.51 -5.46 -5.22
CA GLU A 221 15.95 -6.17 -4.03
C GLU A 221 17.48 -6.14 -4.04
N GLU A 222 18.09 -5.11 -3.43
CA GLU A 222 19.40 -5.29 -2.80
C GLU A 222 19.20 -6.08 -1.49
N ASP A 223 18.73 -7.32 -1.64
CA ASP A 223 18.93 -8.35 -0.64
C ASP A 223 19.74 -9.43 -1.36
N ASP A 224 21.03 -9.51 -1.04
CA ASP A 224 21.79 -10.76 -1.16
C ASP A 224 21.03 -11.82 -0.36
N ILE A 225 20.04 -12.46 -0.99
CA ILE A 225 19.59 -13.76 -0.54
C ILE A 225 20.75 -14.69 -0.91
N GLU A 226 21.71 -14.82 0.00
CA GLU A 226 22.55 -16.01 0.08
C GLU A 226 21.57 -17.18 0.20
N TYR A 227 21.31 -17.84 -0.92
CA TYR A 227 20.80 -19.20 -0.89
C TYR A 227 21.85 -20.01 -0.15
N ASP A 228 21.57 -20.40 1.09
CA ASP A 228 22.36 -21.42 1.77
C ASP A 228 22.20 -22.70 0.95
N GLU A 229 23.16 -22.97 0.05
CA GLU A 229 23.27 -24.21 -0.71
C GLU A 229 23.66 -25.33 0.25
N ASN A 230 22.75 -25.73 1.13
CA ASN A 230 22.88 -26.98 1.86
C ASN A 230 21.52 -27.68 1.97
N PRO A 231 21.12 -28.46 0.94
CA PRO A 231 19.84 -29.15 0.92
C PRO A 231 19.79 -30.41 1.81
N ASP A 232 20.84 -30.73 2.58
CA ASP A 232 20.99 -32.01 3.28
C ASP A 232 21.00 -31.88 4.81
N GLN A 233 20.02 -31.20 5.39
CA GLN A 233 19.62 -31.49 6.79
C GLN A 233 18.15 -31.89 6.82
N GLU A 234 17.93 -33.17 6.53
CA GLU A 234 16.73 -33.89 6.92
C GLU A 234 16.53 -33.69 8.43
N ALA A 235 15.40 -33.09 8.81
CA ALA A 235 14.92 -33.17 10.17
C ALA A 235 14.55 -34.62 10.45
N ASP A 236 15.43 -35.34 11.16
CA ASP A 236 15.12 -36.62 11.78
C ASP A 236 13.91 -36.46 12.71
N ILE A 237 12.74 -36.83 12.21
CA ILE A 237 11.58 -37.14 13.03
C ILE A 237 11.73 -38.60 13.40
N ASP A 238 12.40 -38.86 14.53
CA ASP A 238 12.44 -40.21 15.11
C ASP A 238 11.13 -40.48 15.84
N ASP A 239 10.35 -41.38 15.24
CA ASP A 239 9.05 -41.85 15.69
C ASP A 239 9.23 -43.32 16.11
N THR A 240 9.76 -43.56 17.32
CA THR A 240 9.53 -44.81 18.07
C THR A 240 9.90 -44.64 19.54
N ASP A 241 8.92 -44.73 20.46
CA ASP A 241 8.90 -45.88 21.37
C ASP A 241 7.53 -46.04 22.05
N SER A 242 6.95 -47.22 21.87
CA SER A 242 5.84 -47.74 22.64
C SER A 242 6.16 -49.18 23.05
N SER A 243 6.54 -49.43 24.30
CA SER A 243 6.17 -50.61 25.12
C SER A 243 6.85 -50.53 26.51
N PHE A 244 6.10 -50.48 27.62
CA PHE A 244 5.63 -51.60 28.47
C PHE A 244 6.71 -52.45 29.15
N TYR A 245 6.78 -52.38 30.50
CA TYR A 245 6.87 -53.44 31.55
C TYR A 245 6.90 -52.70 32.91
N ASP A 246 5.84 -52.67 33.72
CA ASP A 246 5.48 -53.64 34.78
C ASP A 246 6.67 -54.15 35.62
N ASP A 247 6.80 -53.62 36.85
CA ASP A 247 7.34 -54.36 37.99
C ASP A 247 6.77 -53.79 39.31
N SER A 248 5.93 -54.57 39.98
CA SER A 248 5.71 -54.58 41.44
C SER A 248 6.15 -55.98 41.89
N PRO A 249 6.75 -56.23 43.10
CA PRO A 249 6.21 -55.74 44.39
C PRO A 249 7.23 -55.60 45.57
N SER A 250 6.81 -54.99 46.70
CA SER A 250 6.93 -55.57 48.07
C SER A 250 6.42 -54.62 49.19
N GLU A 251 5.48 -55.12 50.00
CA GLU A 251 5.28 -55.00 51.47
C GLU A 251 5.42 -53.59 52.15
N ASN A 252 4.47 -53.09 52.94
CA ASN A 252 3.92 -53.70 54.17
C ASN A 252 2.70 -52.92 54.76
N GLU A 253 1.88 -53.66 55.55
CA GLU A 253 0.95 -53.25 56.63
C GLU A 253 -0.36 -52.49 56.26
N MET A 254 -1.55 -53.14 56.37
CA MET A 254 -2.46 -53.17 57.55
C MET A 254 -2.83 -51.75 58.04
N ASP A 255 -4.07 -51.31 58.16
CA ASP A 255 -5.22 -51.95 58.81
C ASP A 255 -6.52 -51.13 58.57
N GLN A 256 -7.63 -51.78 58.89
CA GLN A 256 -9.08 -51.51 58.86
C GLN A 256 -9.60 -50.11 59.21
N SER A 257 -10.72 -49.73 58.55
CA SER A 257 -12.08 -49.54 59.14
C SER A 257 -12.90 -48.60 58.24
N ALA A 258 -13.97 -49.10 57.61
CA ALA A 258 -15.37 -49.06 58.08
C ALA A 258 -15.95 -47.63 58.05
N TYR A 259 -16.77 -47.32 57.05
CA TYR A 259 -18.24 -47.33 57.07
C TYR A 259 -18.84 -46.05 57.67
N ASP A 260 -19.89 -45.60 56.99
CA ASP A 260 -21.00 -44.77 57.48
C ASP A 260 -20.71 -43.29 57.75
N ASP A 261 -21.63 -42.36 57.54
CA ASP A 261 -22.88 -42.27 56.81
C ASP A 261 -23.28 -40.78 56.91
N GLU A 262 -24.30 -40.40 56.16
CA GLU A 262 -25.21 -39.28 56.44
C GLU A 262 -24.80 -37.82 56.13
N LEU A 263 -25.54 -37.33 55.12
CA LEU A 263 -26.25 -36.04 54.96
C LEU A 263 -25.50 -34.84 54.39
#